data_AF-A0A3A0FJV6-F1
#
_entry.id   AF-A0A3A0FJV6-F1
#
_cell.length_a   1.000
_cell.length_b   1.000
_cell.length_c   1.000
_cell.angle_alpha   90.00
_cell.angle_beta   90.00
_cell.angle_gamma   90.00
#
_symmetry.space_group_name_H-M   'P 1'
#
loop_
_entity.id
_entity.type
_entity.pdbx_description
1 polymer ?
#
loop_
_entity_poly.entity_id
_entity_poly.type
_entity_poly.pdbx_seq_one_letter_code
_entity_poly.pdbx_strand_id
1 'polypeptide(L)'
;MIAPTKHSSQEFLLLHKSSFRLSLHAAGILLLVLLLIRASALPQLSSSYIGGFEGDGGLYIWLTQWNLSGLFSLPWFNTKAFYPYTRSLAWSDSYILPSLAAWPLVKLGASLALAFNLIILIANFLNGFLTYRLAYALTGKQEAALFAGISFMSLSSLTYNLGHPQLQFAFWLPLACHLFLMLLRAWSW
;
A
#
# COMPACT_ATOMS: atom_id res chain seq x y z
N MET A 1 43.72 33.08 23.22
CA MET A 1 42.52 32.98 22.36
C MET A 1 42.50 31.58 21.77
N ILE A 2 41.66 30.70 22.33
CA ILE A 2 41.48 29.34 21.82
C ILE A 2 40.49 29.45 20.67
N ALA A 3 40.95 29.18 19.44
CA ALA A 3 40.08 29.14 18.27
C ALA A 3 38.99 28.08 18.51
N PRO A 4 37.70 28.36 18.23
CA PRO A 4 36.68 27.34 18.32
C PRO A 4 36.98 26.27 17.28
N THR A 5 37.32 25.07 17.75
CA THR A 5 37.41 23.87 16.93
C THR A 5 36.06 23.68 16.26
N LYS A 6 36.02 23.91 14.94
CA LYS A 6 34.89 23.61 14.07
C LYS A 6 34.66 22.11 14.19
N HIS A 7 33.80 21.69 15.12
CA HIS A 7 33.38 20.30 15.23
C HIS A 7 32.83 19.91 13.86
N SER A 8 33.57 19.02 13.21
CA SER A 8 33.15 18.27 12.04
C SER A 8 31.77 17.70 12.31
N SER A 9 30.72 18.37 11.83
CA SER A 9 29.36 17.87 11.76
C SER A 9 29.32 16.79 10.67
N GLN A 10 29.97 15.67 10.94
CA GLN A 10 29.93 14.48 10.10
C GLN A 10 28.53 13.88 10.20
N GLU A 11 27.79 13.97 9.08
CA GLU A 11 26.90 12.93 8.56
C GLU A 11 26.05 12.16 9.60
N PHE A 12 25.20 12.85 10.36
CA PHE A 12 24.31 12.18 11.32
C PHE A 12 23.41 11.10 10.67
N LEU A 13 23.10 11.22 9.37
CA LEU A 13 22.26 10.28 8.61
C LEU A 13 22.80 10.06 7.18
N LEU A 14 23.61 9.01 7.00
CA LEU A 14 24.03 8.52 5.69
C LEU A 14 22.91 7.74 5.01
N LEU A 15 22.14 8.43 4.15
CA LEU A 15 21.11 7.79 3.32
C LEU A 15 21.61 7.59 1.88
N HIS A 16 21.57 6.35 1.44
CA HIS A 16 21.91 5.94 0.08
C HIS A 16 20.77 6.23 -0.88
N LYS A 17 21.11 6.62 -2.11
CA LYS A 17 20.13 6.78 -3.21
C LYS A 17 20.32 5.64 -4.19
N SER A 18 19.25 4.94 -4.53
CA SER A 18 19.27 3.97 -5.61
C SER A 18 19.28 4.69 -6.96
N SER A 19 19.95 4.12 -7.95
CA SER A 19 19.81 4.59 -9.32
C SER A 19 18.44 4.17 -9.88
N PHE A 20 17.99 4.87 -10.92
CA PHE A 20 16.73 4.55 -11.59
C PHE A 20 16.72 3.11 -12.12
N ARG A 21 17.81 2.68 -12.79
CA ARG A 21 17.95 1.32 -13.34
C ARG A 21 17.87 0.27 -12.24
N LEU A 22 18.55 0.49 -11.12
CA LEU A 22 18.52 -0.43 -9.99
C LEU A 22 17.10 -0.61 -9.43
N SER A 23 16.38 0.50 -9.30
CA SER A 23 15.01 0.50 -8.80
C SER A 23 14.05 -0.20 -9.76
N LEU A 24 14.27 -0.05 -11.08
CA LEU A 24 13.48 -0.75 -12.11
C LEU A 24 13.74 -2.26 -12.09
N HIS A 25 15.00 -2.68 -11.95
CA HIS A 25 15.34 -4.10 -11.81
C HIS A 25 14.69 -4.71 -10.56
N ALA A 26 14.77 -4.02 -9.43
CA ALA A 26 14.12 -4.47 -8.21
C ALA A 26 12.59 -4.54 -8.34
N ALA A 27 11.97 -3.55 -8.96
CA ALA A 27 10.54 -3.56 -9.27
C ALA A 27 10.15 -4.77 -10.14
N GLY A 28 10.94 -5.08 -11.17
CA GLY A 28 10.73 -6.27 -12.01
C GLY A 28 10.78 -7.57 -11.22
N ILE A 29 11.79 -7.75 -10.36
CA ILE A 29 11.92 -8.94 -9.50
C ILE A 29 10.74 -9.06 -8.55
N LEU A 30 10.38 -7.97 -7.86
CA LEU A 30 9.25 -7.96 -6.92
C LEU A 30 7.91 -8.23 -7.61
N LEU A 31 7.73 -7.74 -8.84
CA LEU A 31 6.55 -8.02 -9.64
C LEU A 31 6.48 -9.51 -10.00
N LEU A 32 7.60 -10.12 -10.42
CA LEU A 32 7.65 -11.56 -10.68
C LEU A 32 7.32 -12.37 -9.43
N VAL A 33 7.88 -12.00 -8.28
CA VAL A 33 7.58 -12.65 -6.99
C VAL A 33 6.09 -12.50 -6.62
N LEU A 34 5.50 -11.31 -6.81
CA LEU A 34 4.06 -11.11 -6.59
C LEU A 34 3.21 -12.06 -7.44
N LEU A 35 3.52 -12.14 -8.74
CA LEU A 35 2.79 -12.99 -9.67
C LEU A 35 2.90 -14.46 -9.28
N LEU A 36 4.05 -14.90 -8.77
CA LEU A 36 4.23 -16.26 -8.25
C LEU A 36 3.41 -16.50 -6.97
N ILE A 37 3.46 -15.58 -6.00
CA ILE A 37 2.72 -15.70 -4.73
C ILE A 37 1.19 -15.70 -4.98
N ARG A 38 0.73 -14.96 -5.98
CA ARG A 38 -0.70 -14.79 -6.31
C ARG A 38 -1.14 -15.56 -7.55
N ALA A 39 -0.33 -16.52 -8.03
CA ALA A 39 -0.56 -17.24 -9.28
C ALA A 39 -1.96 -17.89 -9.34
N SER A 40 -2.42 -18.46 -8.23
CA SER A 40 -3.74 -19.11 -8.14
C SER A 40 -4.92 -18.15 -8.29
N ALA A 41 -4.75 -16.87 -7.94
CA ALA A 41 -5.79 -15.86 -8.03
C ALA A 41 -5.87 -15.19 -9.42
N LEU A 42 -4.79 -15.22 -10.20
CA LEU A 42 -4.71 -14.53 -11.49
C LEU A 42 -5.81 -14.91 -12.50
N PRO A 43 -6.19 -16.20 -12.66
CA PRO A 43 -7.23 -16.58 -13.63
C PRO A 43 -8.64 -16.08 -13.26
N GLN A 44 -8.87 -15.75 -11.99
CA GLN A 44 -10.19 -15.40 -11.46
C GLN A 44 -10.29 -13.93 -11.03
N LEU A 45 -9.37 -13.07 -11.47
CA LEU A 45 -9.31 -11.66 -11.04
C LEU A 45 -10.57 -10.88 -11.38
N SER A 46 -11.26 -11.22 -12.46
CA SER A 46 -12.48 -10.51 -12.88
C SER A 46 -13.78 -11.11 -12.33
N SER A 47 -13.73 -12.34 -11.80
CA SER A 47 -14.90 -13.13 -11.41
C SER A 47 -14.99 -13.41 -9.91
N SER A 48 -13.87 -13.32 -9.18
CA SER A 48 -13.78 -13.58 -7.74
C SER A 48 -13.09 -12.42 -7.02
N TYR A 49 -13.19 -12.35 -5.70
CA TYR A 49 -12.49 -11.35 -4.88
C TYR A 49 -11.35 -12.01 -4.11
N ILE A 50 -10.15 -11.46 -4.21
CA ILE A 50 -9.00 -11.85 -3.39
C ILE A 50 -9.35 -11.58 -1.92
N GLY A 51 -9.34 -12.63 -1.09
CA GLY A 51 -9.74 -12.53 0.31
C GLY A 51 -11.21 -12.89 0.58
N GLY A 52 -11.99 -13.19 -0.46
CA GLY A 52 -13.41 -13.54 -0.33
C GLY A 52 -14.34 -12.33 -0.24
N PHE A 53 -15.63 -12.60 -0.18
CA PHE A 53 -16.70 -11.60 -0.13
C PHE A 53 -17.57 -11.69 1.13
N GLU A 54 -17.19 -12.55 2.09
CA GLU A 54 -17.89 -12.75 3.35
C GLU A 54 -17.28 -11.90 4.46
N GLY A 55 -18.04 -11.63 5.52
CA GLY A 55 -17.58 -10.85 6.68
C GLY A 55 -17.01 -9.49 6.28
N ASP A 56 -15.82 -9.19 6.79
CA ASP A 56 -15.10 -7.93 6.52
C ASP A 56 -14.79 -7.74 5.04
N GLY A 57 -14.44 -8.79 4.31
CA GLY A 57 -14.16 -8.68 2.87
C GLY A 57 -15.37 -8.16 2.10
N GLY A 58 -16.55 -8.66 2.43
CA GLY A 58 -17.83 -8.18 1.91
C GLY A 58 -18.11 -6.72 2.26
N LEU A 59 -17.81 -6.32 3.49
CA LEU A 59 -17.94 -4.92 3.93
C LEU A 59 -17.09 -3.99 3.05
N TYR A 60 -15.83 -4.31 2.79
CA TYR A 60 -14.95 -3.47 1.98
C TYR A 60 -15.30 -3.44 0.49
N ILE A 61 -15.82 -4.55 -0.06
CA ILE A 61 -16.39 -4.57 -1.41
C ILE A 61 -17.60 -3.64 -1.49
N TRP A 62 -18.50 -3.72 -0.50
CA TRP A 62 -19.67 -2.86 -0.42
C TRP A 62 -19.32 -1.38 -0.21
N LEU A 63 -18.35 -1.07 0.66
CA LEU A 63 -17.83 0.29 0.83
C LEU A 63 -17.25 0.84 -0.47
N THR A 64 -16.54 -0.01 -1.23
CA THR A 64 -16.02 0.35 -2.56
C THR A 64 -17.17 0.72 -3.50
N GLN A 65 -18.21 -0.11 -3.58
CA GLN A 65 -19.40 0.19 -4.40
C GLN A 65 -20.09 1.48 -3.97
N TRP A 66 -20.30 1.66 -2.66
CA TRP A 66 -20.97 2.82 -2.10
C TRP A 66 -20.22 4.11 -2.45
N ASN A 67 -18.91 4.12 -2.21
CA ASN A 67 -18.05 5.25 -2.57
C ASN A 67 -18.10 5.52 -4.08
N LEU A 68 -17.97 4.50 -4.92
CA LEU A 68 -18.03 4.69 -6.38
C LEU A 68 -19.39 5.23 -6.87
N SER A 69 -20.48 4.94 -6.17
CA SER A 69 -21.83 5.36 -6.57
C SER A 69 -22.12 6.85 -6.31
N GLY A 70 -21.43 7.47 -5.35
CA GLY A 70 -21.85 8.78 -4.86
C GLY A 70 -20.88 9.48 -3.91
N LEU A 71 -19.58 9.23 -4.02
CA LEU A 71 -18.58 9.92 -3.21
C LEU A 71 -18.78 11.44 -3.31
N PHE A 72 -18.85 12.10 -2.16
CA PHE A 72 -19.11 13.54 -2.01
C PHE A 72 -20.52 14.02 -2.39
N SER A 73 -21.46 13.12 -2.71
CA SER A 73 -22.88 13.49 -2.80
C SER A 73 -23.55 13.47 -1.43
N LEU A 74 -24.58 14.28 -1.19
CA LEU A 74 -25.37 14.17 0.04
C LEU A 74 -26.62 13.30 -0.23
N PRO A 75 -26.96 12.35 0.66
CA PRO A 75 -26.33 12.06 1.95
C PRO A 75 -25.37 10.85 1.94
N TRP A 76 -24.12 11.01 1.48
CA TRP A 76 -23.12 9.93 1.41
C TRP A 76 -22.88 9.17 2.72
N PHE A 77 -23.04 9.82 3.89
CA PHE A 77 -22.91 9.13 5.18
C PHE A 77 -24.08 8.21 5.53
N ASN A 78 -25.24 8.38 4.90
CA ASN A 78 -26.46 7.64 5.20
C ASN A 78 -26.54 6.37 4.36
N THR A 79 -25.87 5.32 4.82
CA THR A 79 -25.96 4.01 4.17
C THR A 79 -27.17 3.22 4.66
N LYS A 80 -27.46 2.09 4.00
CA LYS A 80 -28.52 1.15 4.42
C LYS A 80 -28.10 0.28 5.63
N ALA A 81 -26.85 0.34 6.06
CA ALA A 81 -26.37 -0.43 7.20
C ALA A 81 -27.02 0.09 8.49
N PHE A 82 -27.39 -0.86 9.37
CA PHE A 82 -27.97 -0.59 10.70
C PHE A 82 -29.29 0.18 10.68
N TYR A 83 -30.20 -0.08 9.74
CA TYR A 83 -31.55 0.50 9.81
C TYR A 83 -32.19 0.29 11.19
N PRO A 84 -32.83 1.32 11.81
CA PRO A 84 -33.16 2.66 11.28
C PRO A 84 -32.13 3.76 11.55
N TYR A 85 -30.92 3.44 12.00
CA TYR A 85 -29.91 4.44 12.34
C TYR A 85 -29.38 5.16 11.09
N THR A 86 -29.14 6.47 11.23
CA THR A 86 -28.59 7.33 10.16
C THR A 86 -27.10 7.55 10.36
N ARG A 87 -26.41 8.02 9.31
CA ARG A 87 -24.97 8.32 9.32
C ARG A 87 -24.08 7.12 9.65
N SER A 88 -24.53 5.91 9.33
CA SER A 88 -23.83 4.67 9.64
C SER A 88 -22.42 4.58 9.05
N LEU A 89 -22.13 5.29 7.95
CA LEU A 89 -20.77 5.36 7.40
C LEU A 89 -19.80 6.17 8.28
N ALA A 90 -20.31 7.13 9.07
CA ALA A 90 -19.46 8.01 9.88
C ALA A 90 -18.75 7.29 11.03
N TRP A 91 -19.24 6.10 11.41
CA TRP A 91 -18.65 5.26 12.47
C TRP A 91 -18.02 3.99 11.91
N SER A 92 -18.00 3.84 10.59
CA SER A 92 -17.37 2.75 9.86
C SER A 92 -16.05 3.23 9.24
N ASP A 93 -15.20 2.28 8.82
CA ASP A 93 -14.11 2.60 7.90
C ASP A 93 -14.69 3.24 6.63
N SER A 94 -14.12 4.37 6.20
CA SER A 94 -14.57 5.09 5.02
C SER A 94 -14.04 4.48 3.72
N TYR A 95 -12.88 3.80 3.76
CA TYR A 95 -12.22 3.15 2.61
C TYR A 95 -12.14 4.00 1.32
N ILE A 96 -12.03 5.33 1.47
CA ILE A 96 -12.16 6.31 0.38
C ILE A 96 -11.02 6.18 -0.62
N LEU A 97 -9.76 6.16 -0.14
CA LEU A 97 -8.59 6.18 -1.02
C LEU A 97 -8.52 4.92 -1.90
N PRO A 98 -8.69 3.70 -1.37
CA PRO A 98 -8.75 2.51 -2.22
C PRO A 98 -9.91 2.54 -3.21
N SER A 99 -11.07 3.03 -2.80
CA SER A 99 -12.25 3.16 -3.67
C SER A 99 -12.01 4.14 -4.82
N LEU A 100 -11.41 5.30 -4.54
CA LEU A 100 -11.01 6.28 -5.53
C LEU A 100 -9.98 5.72 -6.51
N ALA A 101 -9.02 4.94 -6.02
CA ALA A 101 -8.04 4.29 -6.88
C ALA A 101 -8.68 3.26 -7.83
N ALA A 102 -9.78 2.61 -7.40
CA ALA A 102 -10.55 1.69 -8.24
C ALA A 102 -11.45 2.40 -9.28
N TRP A 103 -11.86 3.66 -9.02
CA TRP A 103 -12.75 4.43 -9.88
C TRP A 103 -12.36 4.50 -11.36
N PRO A 104 -11.12 4.85 -11.75
CA PRO A 104 -10.75 4.91 -13.16
C PRO A 104 -10.90 3.56 -13.86
N LEU A 105 -10.62 2.44 -13.17
CA LEU A 105 -10.74 1.10 -13.74
C LEU A 105 -12.20 0.77 -14.04
N VAL A 106 -13.09 1.02 -13.08
CA VAL A 106 -14.54 0.79 -13.25
C VAL A 106 -15.10 1.69 -14.35
N LYS A 107 -14.66 2.95 -14.42
CA LYS A 107 -15.08 3.89 -15.49
C LYS A 107 -14.62 3.45 -16.88
N LEU A 108 -13.49 2.76 -16.99
CA LEU A 108 -13.00 2.16 -18.22
C LEU A 108 -13.69 0.82 -18.56
N GLY A 109 -14.68 0.39 -17.77
CA GLY A 109 -15.46 -0.82 -18.01
C GLY A 109 -14.92 -2.08 -17.34
N ALA A 110 -13.94 -1.97 -16.44
CA ALA A 110 -13.51 -3.12 -15.64
C ALA A 110 -14.64 -3.58 -14.70
N SER A 111 -14.75 -4.89 -14.47
CA SER A 111 -15.61 -5.40 -13.40
C SER A 111 -15.13 -4.88 -12.06
N LEU A 112 -16.05 -4.72 -11.10
CA LEU A 112 -15.70 -4.29 -9.76
C LEU A 112 -14.67 -5.25 -9.11
N ALA A 113 -14.83 -6.56 -9.32
CA ALA A 113 -13.89 -7.57 -8.85
C ALA A 113 -12.48 -7.33 -9.40
N LEU A 114 -12.36 -7.07 -10.72
CA LEU A 114 -11.07 -6.77 -11.33
C LEU A 114 -10.45 -5.51 -10.73
N ALA A 115 -11.23 -4.42 -10.64
CA ALA A 115 -10.76 -3.16 -10.09
C ALA A 115 -10.28 -3.32 -8.64
N PHE A 116 -11.09 -3.96 -7.79
CA PHE A 116 -10.77 -4.21 -6.38
C PHE A 116 -9.51 -5.08 -6.23
N ASN A 117 -9.42 -6.19 -6.96
CA ASN A 117 -8.28 -7.09 -6.89
C ASN A 117 -6.99 -6.43 -7.36
N LEU A 118 -7.04 -5.60 -8.41
CA LEU A 118 -5.89 -4.83 -8.85
C LEU A 118 -5.39 -3.88 -7.76
N ILE A 119 -6.29 -3.22 -7.02
CA ILE A 119 -5.88 -2.39 -5.87
C ILE A 119 -5.17 -3.22 -4.80
N ILE A 120 -5.66 -4.42 -4.47
CA ILE A 120 -5.00 -5.33 -3.51
C ILE A 120 -3.62 -5.77 -4.01
N LEU A 121 -3.50 -6.13 -5.29
CA LEU A 121 -2.22 -6.54 -5.88
C LEU A 121 -1.22 -5.37 -5.92
N ILE A 122 -1.67 -4.16 -6.23
CA ILE A 122 -0.85 -2.94 -6.17
C ILE A 122 -0.40 -2.68 -4.73
N ALA A 123 -1.29 -2.80 -3.75
CA ALA A 123 -0.93 -2.63 -2.34
C ALA A 123 0.13 -3.67 -1.91
N ASN A 124 -0.04 -4.93 -2.30
CA ASN A 124 0.93 -5.99 -2.02
C ASN A 124 2.29 -5.74 -2.69
N PHE A 125 2.30 -5.27 -3.95
CA PHE A 125 3.52 -4.83 -4.63
C PHE A 125 4.20 -3.67 -3.88
N LEU A 126 3.43 -2.65 -3.49
CA LEU A 126 3.95 -1.49 -2.78
C LEU A 126 4.50 -1.85 -1.40
N ASN A 127 3.94 -2.86 -0.71
CA ASN A 127 4.48 -3.38 0.54
C ASN A 127 5.94 -3.80 0.33
N GLY A 128 6.22 -4.59 -0.71
CA GLY A 128 7.57 -5.02 -1.02
C GLY A 128 8.46 -3.89 -1.55
N PHE A 129 7.96 -3.10 -2.50
CA PHE A 129 8.75 -2.08 -3.19
C PHE A 129 9.17 -0.92 -2.27
N LEU A 130 8.26 -0.42 -1.42
CA LEU A 130 8.60 0.66 -0.50
C LEU A 130 9.48 0.18 0.65
N THR A 131 9.32 -1.07 1.08
CA THR A 131 10.26 -1.72 2.02
C THR A 131 11.64 -1.87 1.41
N TYR A 132 11.74 -2.29 0.15
CA TYR A 132 13.01 -2.31 -0.61
C TYR A 132 13.66 -0.92 -0.63
N ARG A 133 12.91 0.13 -0.97
CA ARG A 133 13.44 1.50 -1.03
C ARG A 133 13.95 1.99 0.33
N LEU A 134 13.21 1.71 1.40
CA LEU A 134 13.63 2.03 2.77
C LEU A 134 14.90 1.29 3.15
N ALA A 135 14.93 -0.04 2.96
CA ALA A 135 16.07 -0.88 3.30
C ALA A 135 17.32 -0.51 2.48
N TYR A 136 17.16 -0.18 1.20
CA TYR A 136 18.26 0.30 0.37
C TYR A 136 18.80 1.64 0.86
N ALA A 137 17.91 2.58 1.22
CA ALA A 137 18.34 3.87 1.73
C ALA A 137 19.20 3.75 3.00
N LEU A 138 18.87 2.80 3.87
CA LEU A 138 19.60 2.53 5.11
C LEU A 138 20.90 1.74 4.91
N THR A 139 20.91 0.76 4.00
CA THR A 139 22.03 -0.20 3.89
C THR A 139 22.96 0.03 2.71
N GLY A 140 22.48 0.69 1.66
CA GLY A 140 23.19 0.80 0.37
C GLY A 140 23.34 -0.51 -0.41
N LYS A 141 22.83 -1.63 0.11
CA LYS A 141 23.02 -2.98 -0.46
C LYS A 141 21.73 -3.47 -1.14
N GLN A 142 21.81 -3.74 -2.43
CA GLN A 142 20.66 -4.17 -3.23
C GLN A 142 20.07 -5.51 -2.76
N GLU A 143 20.92 -6.50 -2.48
CA GLU A 143 20.50 -7.85 -2.11
C GLU A 143 19.74 -7.86 -0.78
N ALA A 144 20.28 -7.19 0.24
CA ALA A 144 19.64 -7.05 1.55
C ALA A 144 18.29 -6.32 1.45
N ALA A 145 18.23 -5.27 0.62
CA ALA A 145 17.01 -4.53 0.38
C ALA A 145 15.95 -5.37 -0.35
N LEU A 146 16.35 -6.16 -1.35
CA LEU A 146 15.46 -7.07 -2.07
C LEU A 146 14.90 -8.13 -1.14
N PHE A 147 15.75 -8.73 -0.31
CA PHE A 147 15.33 -9.70 0.68
C PHE A 147 14.30 -9.13 1.66
N ALA A 148 14.53 -7.90 2.15
CA ALA A 148 13.58 -7.22 3.03
C ALA A 148 12.23 -6.97 2.33
N GLY A 149 12.25 -6.49 1.09
CA GLY A 149 11.03 -6.26 0.30
C GLY A 149 10.24 -7.54 0.03
N ILE A 150 10.92 -8.60 -0.42
CA ILE A 150 10.31 -9.92 -0.66
C ILE A 150 9.69 -10.45 0.64
N SER A 151 10.44 -10.43 1.75
CA SER A 151 9.99 -10.94 3.04
C SER A 151 8.73 -10.24 3.53
N PHE A 152 8.64 -8.92 3.36
CA PHE A 152 7.50 -8.15 3.83
C PHE A 152 6.25 -8.36 2.96
N MET A 153 6.37 -8.39 1.63
CA MET A 153 5.22 -8.64 0.76
C MET A 153 4.71 -10.09 0.84
N SER A 154 5.60 -11.04 1.14
CA SER A 154 5.28 -12.46 1.32
C SER A 154 4.93 -12.84 2.75
N LEU A 155 4.74 -11.87 3.65
CA LEU A 155 4.47 -12.15 5.06
C LEU A 155 3.20 -12.97 5.21
N SER A 156 3.30 -14.12 5.89
CA SER A 156 2.19 -15.06 6.06
C SER A 156 0.98 -14.40 6.73
N SER A 157 1.20 -13.52 7.71
CA SER A 157 0.14 -12.77 8.39
C SER A 157 -0.67 -11.88 7.44
N LEU A 158 -0.04 -11.25 6.45
CA LEU A 158 -0.77 -10.46 5.44
C LEU A 158 -1.58 -11.37 4.52
N THR A 159 -1.04 -12.53 4.15
CA THR A 159 -1.75 -13.49 3.30
C THR A 159 -2.91 -14.17 4.02
N TYR A 160 -2.78 -14.44 5.32
CA TYR A 160 -3.87 -14.96 6.14
C TYR A 160 -5.02 -13.96 6.22
N ASN A 161 -4.71 -12.67 6.32
CA ASN A 161 -5.68 -11.59 6.45
C ASN A 161 -6.06 -10.94 5.10
N LEU A 162 -6.14 -11.71 4.01
CA LEU A 162 -6.61 -11.18 2.72
C LEU A 162 -8.07 -10.73 2.78
N GLY A 163 -8.89 -11.35 3.64
CA GLY A 163 -10.27 -10.93 3.92
C GLY A 163 -10.38 -9.63 4.73
N HIS A 164 -9.26 -9.04 5.14
CA HIS A 164 -9.18 -7.72 5.78
C HIS A 164 -8.33 -6.77 4.89
N PRO A 165 -8.89 -6.27 3.77
CA PRO A 165 -8.22 -5.44 2.78
C PRO A 165 -7.39 -4.28 3.35
N GLN A 166 -7.88 -3.62 4.40
CA GLN A 166 -7.21 -2.52 5.08
C GLN A 166 -5.80 -2.87 5.56
N LEU A 167 -5.54 -4.12 5.94
CA LEU A 167 -4.22 -4.57 6.38
C LEU A 167 -3.23 -4.72 5.22
N GLN A 168 -3.71 -4.82 3.98
CA GLN A 168 -2.84 -4.94 2.80
C GLN A 168 -2.15 -3.61 2.46
N PHE A 169 -2.64 -2.48 2.97
CA PHE A 169 -2.04 -1.15 2.76
C PHE A 169 -0.91 -0.84 3.75
N ALA A 170 -0.20 -1.87 4.22
CA ALA A 170 0.90 -1.73 5.17
C ALA A 170 2.09 -0.93 4.63
N PHE A 171 2.17 -0.72 3.31
CA PHE A 171 3.21 0.05 2.61
C PHE A 171 3.28 1.51 3.06
N TRP A 172 2.22 2.04 3.68
CA TRP A 172 2.26 3.34 4.33
C TRP A 172 3.32 3.41 5.43
N LEU A 173 3.61 2.29 6.13
CA LEU A 173 4.64 2.23 7.16
C LEU A 173 6.06 2.46 6.60
N PRO A 174 6.58 1.66 5.65
CA PRO A 174 7.91 1.91 5.09
C PRO A 174 7.97 3.24 4.33
N LEU A 175 6.87 3.69 3.72
CA LEU A 175 6.81 5.01 3.09
C LEU A 175 6.97 6.14 4.11
N ALA A 176 6.21 6.12 5.21
CA ALA A 176 6.27 7.12 6.26
C ALA A 176 7.67 7.15 6.89
N CYS A 177 8.25 6.00 7.20
CA CYS A 177 9.62 5.90 7.70
C CYS A 177 10.64 6.48 6.70
N HIS A 178 10.53 6.14 5.41
CA HIS A 178 11.44 6.65 4.39
C HIS A 178 11.35 8.18 4.25
N LEU A 179 10.14 8.73 4.18
CA LEU A 179 9.90 10.17 4.09
C LEU A 179 10.37 10.89 5.36
N PHE A 180 10.15 10.31 6.53
CA PHE A 180 10.63 10.86 7.80
C PHE A 180 12.15 10.95 7.85
N LEU A 181 12.86 9.89 7.43
CA LEU A 181 14.32 9.91 7.34
C LEU A 181 14.83 10.94 6.33
N MET A 182 14.13 11.10 5.20
CA MET A 182 14.46 12.14 4.22
C MET A 182 14.27 13.55 4.82
N LEU A 183 13.21 13.76 5.61
CA LEU A 183 12.97 15.02 6.29
C LEU A 183 14.07 15.32 7.33
N LEU A 184 14.46 14.34 8.15
CA LEU A 184 15.53 14.52 9.14
C LEU A 184 16.87 14.90 8.47
N ARG A 185 17.19 14.27 7.34
CA ARG A 185 18.39 14.62 6.55
C ARG A 185 18.32 16.04 5.97
N ALA A 186 17.13 16.53 5.63
CA ALA A 186 16.95 17.88 5.14
C ALA A 186 17.03 18.93 6.27
N TRP A 187 16.68 18.54 7.51
CA TRP A 187 16.72 19.43 8.68
C TRP A 187 18.10 19.50 9.34
N SER A 188 18.98 18.52 9.13
CA SER A 188 20.31 18.48 9.74
C SER A 188 21.33 19.49 9.15
N TRP A 189 20.87 20.68 8.76
CA TRP A 189 21.66 21.79 8.21
C TRP A 189 21.47 23.04 9.06
#